data_AF-A0A3C1FDP9-F1
#
_entry.id   AF-A0A3C1FDP9-F1
#
_cell.length_a   1.000
_cell.length_b   1.000
_cell.length_c   1.000
_cell.angle_alpha   90.00
_cell.angle_beta   90.00
_cell.angle_gamma   90.00
#
_symmetry.space_group_name_H-M   'P 1'
#
loop_
_entity.id
_entity.type
_entity.pdbx_description
1 polymer ?
#
loop_
_entity_poly.entity_id
_entity_poly.type
_entity_poly.pdbx_seq_one_letter_code
_entity_poly.pdbx_strand_id
1 'polypeptide(L)'
;MTPRQTSATPRAPHAATVIEAGGPVIIGAGLAGLSAAVELAPLPCVVLSAGALSIGTSTGWAQGGVAAAMGADDNAELHTADTIAAGAGLCEPEAVAAITAAGPAAIDWLTEQGARFDRDVTGSLKLGLEGAHSRRRIVHAGDATGAELLRAMLTAAQHTASVSLWEYALVTEILTDADGVTGVLVRTPTGMIELRTAQVLLATGGIGGLFEHTTNPLSSRGQGLALAYRAGATLRDIEMVQFHPTALDVGIDPMPLVSEAVRGE
;
A
#
# COMPACT_ATOMS: atom_id res chain seq x y z
N MET A 1 8.86 5.23 -51.67
CA MET A 1 9.27 5.42 -50.27
C MET A 1 9.09 4.10 -49.54
N THR A 2 10.18 3.38 -49.30
CA THR A 2 10.20 2.11 -48.56
C THR A 2 10.06 2.37 -47.05
N PRO A 3 9.31 1.56 -46.28
CA PRO A 3 9.23 1.73 -44.84
C PRO A 3 10.54 1.25 -44.20
N ARG A 4 11.12 2.09 -43.34
CA ARG A 4 12.25 1.71 -42.48
C ARG A 4 11.74 0.74 -41.42
N GLN A 5 12.17 -0.52 -41.49
CA GLN A 5 12.15 -1.43 -40.36
C GLN A 5 13.13 -0.92 -39.31
N THR A 6 12.63 -0.48 -38.17
CA THR A 6 13.45 -0.27 -36.97
C THR A 6 13.69 -1.63 -36.33
N SER A 7 14.83 -2.26 -36.64
CA SER A 7 15.32 -3.41 -35.89
C SER A 7 15.69 -2.95 -34.49
N ALA A 8 14.91 -3.34 -33.49
CA ALA A 8 15.33 -3.24 -32.10
C ALA A 8 16.48 -4.23 -31.88
N THR A 9 17.70 -3.71 -31.75
CA THR A 9 18.87 -4.49 -31.34
C THR A 9 18.60 -5.08 -29.95
N PRO A 10 18.76 -6.40 -29.73
CA PRO A 10 18.69 -6.96 -28.38
C PRO A 10 19.84 -6.39 -27.57
N ARG A 11 19.52 -5.68 -26.49
CA ARG A 11 20.52 -5.17 -25.55
C ARG A 11 21.12 -6.38 -24.84
N ALA A 12 22.43 -6.59 -24.96
CA ALA A 12 23.11 -7.70 -24.32
C ALA A 12 22.82 -7.70 -22.80
N PRO A 13 22.38 -8.82 -22.20
CA PRO A 13 22.12 -8.85 -20.77
C PRO A 13 23.46 -8.74 -20.03
N HIS A 14 23.60 -7.72 -19.18
CA HIS A 14 24.51 -7.88 -18.05
C HIS A 14 24.03 -9.12 -17.29
N ALA A 15 24.90 -10.13 -17.12
CA ALA A 15 24.55 -11.37 -16.45
C ALA A 15 23.96 -11.04 -15.07
N ALA A 16 22.66 -11.25 -14.90
CA ALA A 16 21.99 -11.04 -13.63
C ALA A 16 22.40 -12.15 -12.68
N THR A 17 22.69 -11.80 -11.42
CA THR A 17 22.85 -12.81 -10.37
C THR A 17 21.50 -13.45 -10.12
N VAL A 18 21.42 -14.77 -10.17
CA VAL A 18 20.16 -15.51 -9.94
C VAL A 18 20.08 -15.93 -8.47
N ILE A 19 18.95 -15.65 -7.82
CA ILE A 19 18.67 -15.98 -6.42
C ILE A 19 17.28 -16.64 -6.35
N GLU A 20 17.17 -17.75 -5.62
CA GLU A 20 15.87 -18.36 -5.29
C GLU A 20 15.28 -17.64 -4.06
N ALA A 21 14.07 -17.09 -4.17
CA ALA A 21 13.45 -16.33 -3.08
C ALA A 21 13.02 -17.19 -1.88
N GLY A 22 12.74 -18.48 -2.13
CA GLY A 22 12.24 -19.41 -1.10
C GLY A 22 10.78 -19.16 -0.66
N GLY A 23 10.09 -18.20 -1.26
CA GLY A 23 8.69 -17.87 -0.99
C GLY A 23 8.22 -16.62 -1.74
N PRO A 24 7.15 -15.95 -1.26
CA PRO A 24 6.63 -14.74 -1.88
C PRO A 24 7.65 -13.61 -1.99
N VAL A 25 7.62 -12.91 -3.12
CA VAL A 25 8.29 -11.61 -3.30
C VAL A 25 7.25 -10.50 -3.26
N ILE A 26 7.35 -9.65 -2.24
CA ILE A 26 6.45 -8.54 -1.98
C ILE A 26 7.11 -7.25 -2.49
N ILE A 27 6.48 -6.57 -3.43
CA ILE A 27 7.00 -5.35 -4.04
C ILE A 27 6.28 -4.15 -3.42
N GLY A 28 6.98 -3.43 -2.55
CA GLY A 28 6.49 -2.29 -1.81
C GLY A 28 6.48 -2.54 -0.31
N ALA A 29 7.04 -1.59 0.44
CA ALA A 29 7.19 -1.63 1.90
C ALA A 29 6.30 -0.59 2.62
N GLY A 30 5.11 -0.34 2.08
CA GLY A 30 4.05 0.38 2.81
C GLY A 30 3.31 -0.55 3.78
N LEU A 31 2.23 -0.05 4.39
CA LEU A 31 1.39 -0.83 5.32
C LEU A 31 1.01 -2.20 4.74
N ALA A 32 0.45 -2.24 3.53
CA ALA A 32 0.00 -3.48 2.90
C ALA A 32 1.12 -4.53 2.74
N GLY A 33 2.29 -4.12 2.26
CA GLY A 33 3.40 -5.05 2.02
C GLY A 33 4.04 -5.56 3.30
N LEU A 34 4.23 -4.68 4.30
CA LEU A 34 4.78 -5.06 5.60
C LEU A 34 3.80 -5.92 6.38
N SER A 35 2.50 -5.60 6.35
CA SER A 35 1.48 -6.43 7.01
C SER A 35 1.40 -7.82 6.40
N ALA A 36 1.40 -7.93 5.08
CA ALA A 36 1.45 -9.24 4.41
C ALA A 36 2.70 -10.04 4.79
N ALA A 37 3.87 -9.39 4.86
CA ALA A 37 5.12 -10.05 5.24
C ALA A 37 5.09 -10.62 6.67
N VAL A 38 4.55 -9.85 7.62
CA VAL A 38 4.41 -10.28 9.02
C VAL A 38 3.40 -11.42 9.15
N GLU A 39 2.25 -11.30 8.48
CA GLU A 39 1.17 -12.29 8.53
C GLU A 39 1.57 -13.63 7.88
N LEU A 40 2.46 -13.62 6.89
CA LEU A 40 2.97 -14.84 6.26
C LEU A 40 3.87 -15.65 7.19
N ALA A 41 4.35 -15.11 8.31
CA ALA A 41 5.24 -15.83 9.21
C ALA A 41 4.61 -17.17 9.68
N PRO A 42 5.37 -18.27 9.70
CA PRO A 42 6.82 -18.37 9.53
C PRO A 42 7.29 -18.63 8.07
N LEU A 43 6.43 -18.48 7.06
CA LEU A 43 6.83 -18.66 5.65
C LEU A 43 7.88 -17.61 5.26
N PRO A 44 9.02 -18.01 4.65
CA PRO A 44 10.00 -17.06 4.15
C PRO A 44 9.42 -16.15 3.08
N CYS A 45 9.68 -14.84 3.17
CA CYS A 45 9.35 -13.90 2.11
C CYS A 45 10.39 -12.78 1.99
N VAL A 46 10.42 -12.14 0.81
CA VAL A 46 11.30 -11.00 0.53
C VAL A 46 10.43 -9.77 0.26
N VAL A 47 10.63 -8.69 1.01
CA VAL A 47 10.00 -7.38 0.78
C VAL A 47 11.01 -6.47 0.09
N LEU A 48 10.63 -5.93 -1.07
CA LEU A 48 11.45 -5.05 -1.88
C LEU A 48 10.93 -3.61 -1.77
N SER A 49 11.81 -2.68 -1.40
CA SER A 49 11.58 -1.24 -1.49
C SER A 49 12.52 -0.61 -2.51
N ALA A 50 11.98 0.24 -3.39
CA ALA A 50 12.77 0.98 -4.36
C ALA A 50 13.69 2.04 -3.72
N GLY A 51 13.42 2.42 -2.48
CA GLY A 51 14.21 3.36 -1.68
C GLY A 51 14.41 2.84 -0.25
N ALA A 52 14.59 3.76 0.70
CA ALA A 52 14.64 3.43 2.12
C ALA A 52 13.24 2.99 2.64
N LEU A 53 13.16 2.07 3.60
CA LEU A 53 11.91 1.45 4.08
C LEU A 53 10.97 2.43 4.79
N SER A 54 11.50 3.50 5.39
CA SER A 54 10.73 4.45 6.19
C SER A 54 10.37 5.75 5.46
N ILE A 55 10.77 5.91 4.19
CA ILE A 55 10.69 7.18 3.46
C ILE A 55 9.95 6.97 2.13
N GLY A 56 9.12 7.95 1.75
CA GLY A 56 8.55 8.02 0.41
C GLY A 56 7.38 7.07 0.16
N THR A 57 6.71 6.62 1.23
CA THR A 57 5.46 5.85 1.16
C THR A 57 4.28 6.76 1.53
N SER A 58 3.14 6.64 0.83
CA SER A 58 1.93 7.39 1.22
C SER A 58 1.44 6.98 2.61
N THR A 59 1.72 5.73 3.03
CA THR A 59 1.40 5.25 4.38
C THR A 59 1.95 6.19 5.45
N GLY A 60 3.24 6.56 5.38
CA GLY A 60 3.85 7.41 6.41
C GLY A 60 3.28 8.84 6.46
N TRP A 61 2.54 9.28 5.44
CA TRP A 61 1.95 10.62 5.34
C TRP A 61 0.46 10.65 5.70
N ALA A 62 -0.16 9.51 5.98
CA ALA A 62 -1.57 9.46 6.33
C ALA A 62 -1.81 10.07 7.73
N GLN A 63 -2.75 11.01 7.82
CA GLN A 63 -3.02 11.76 9.04
C GLN A 63 -4.21 11.21 9.82
N GLY A 64 -5.40 11.17 9.18
CA GLY A 64 -6.70 10.88 9.81
C GLY A 64 -6.73 9.61 10.64
N GLY A 65 -7.07 8.48 10.04
CA GLY A 65 -7.04 7.20 10.75
C GLY A 65 -7.47 6.02 9.91
N VAL A 66 -7.80 4.92 10.59
CA VAL A 66 -8.32 3.69 9.99
C VAL A 66 -9.77 3.53 10.42
N ALA A 67 -10.68 3.42 9.44
CA ALA A 67 -12.09 3.19 9.72
C ALA A 67 -12.32 1.73 10.15
N ALA A 68 -12.80 1.53 11.38
CA ALA A 68 -13.18 0.22 11.91
C ALA A 68 -14.30 0.39 12.94
N ALA A 69 -15.34 -0.46 12.84
CA ALA A 69 -16.51 -0.39 13.70
C ALA A 69 -16.21 -0.89 15.13
N MET A 70 -15.49 -0.07 15.89
CA MET A 70 -15.05 -0.32 17.27
C MET A 70 -15.95 0.34 18.32
N GLY A 71 -16.87 1.20 17.89
CA GLY A 71 -17.78 1.93 18.77
C GLY A 71 -18.90 1.05 19.32
N ALA A 72 -19.36 1.33 20.53
CA ALA A 72 -20.45 0.57 21.17
C ALA A 72 -21.81 0.71 20.45
N ASP A 73 -21.99 1.77 19.67
CA ASP A 73 -23.19 2.08 18.87
C ASP A 73 -22.98 1.85 17.36
N ASP A 74 -21.92 1.12 17.00
CA ASP A 74 -21.52 0.86 15.63
C ASP A 74 -21.39 -0.65 15.34
N ASN A 75 -21.38 -1.02 14.06
CA ASN A 75 -21.15 -2.39 13.62
C ASN A 75 -20.72 -2.44 12.14
N ALA A 76 -20.31 -3.62 11.68
CA ALA A 76 -19.85 -3.84 10.31
C ALA A 76 -20.94 -3.55 9.26
N GLU A 77 -22.22 -3.79 9.56
CA GLU A 77 -23.32 -3.55 8.62
C GLU A 77 -23.53 -2.05 8.38
N LEU A 78 -23.47 -1.24 9.45
CA LEU A 78 -23.52 0.23 9.34
C LEU A 78 -22.32 0.77 8.56
N HIS A 79 -21.13 0.20 8.80
CA HIS A 79 -19.94 0.58 8.03
C HIS A 79 -20.07 0.20 6.55
N THR A 80 -20.56 -1.01 6.26
CA THR A 80 -20.86 -1.46 4.88
C THR A 80 -21.83 -0.50 4.20
N ALA A 81 -22.93 -0.14 4.87
CA ALA A 81 -23.95 0.74 4.31
C ALA A 81 -23.37 2.12 3.94
N ASP A 82 -22.57 2.71 4.84
CA ASP A 82 -21.89 3.99 4.58
C ASP A 82 -20.94 3.89 3.37
N THR A 83 -20.14 2.82 3.28
CA THR A 83 -19.22 2.60 2.16
C THR A 83 -19.95 2.41 0.83
N ILE A 84 -21.04 1.63 0.80
CA ILE A 84 -21.86 1.44 -0.40
C ILE A 84 -22.51 2.75 -0.85
N ALA A 85 -23.03 3.54 0.10
CA ALA A 85 -23.62 4.83 -0.20
C ALA A 85 -22.59 5.82 -0.78
N ALA A 86 -21.37 5.84 -0.22
CA ALA A 86 -20.28 6.68 -0.71
C ALA A 86 -19.74 6.24 -2.09
N GLY A 87 -19.80 4.94 -2.39
CA GLY A 87 -19.25 4.35 -3.61
C GLY A 87 -20.05 4.59 -4.90
N ALA A 88 -21.13 5.38 -4.84
CA ALA A 88 -21.91 5.82 -6.01
C ALA A 88 -22.38 4.67 -6.95
N GLY A 89 -22.63 3.48 -6.40
CA GLY A 89 -23.09 2.31 -7.15
C GLY A 89 -21.99 1.54 -7.90
N LEU A 90 -20.71 1.87 -7.66
CA LEU A 90 -19.56 1.21 -8.30
C LEU A 90 -18.86 0.19 -7.40
N CYS A 91 -19.27 0.09 -6.13
CA CYS A 91 -18.73 -0.89 -5.20
C CYS A 91 -19.14 -2.33 -5.56
N GLU A 92 -18.23 -3.26 -5.27
CA GLU A 92 -18.53 -4.70 -5.19
C GLU A 92 -19.01 -5.02 -3.77
N PRO A 93 -20.31 -5.31 -3.53
CA PRO A 93 -20.86 -5.35 -2.18
C PRO A 93 -20.25 -6.42 -1.27
N GLU A 94 -19.92 -7.58 -1.83
CA GLU A 94 -19.29 -8.68 -1.09
C GLU A 94 -17.90 -8.29 -0.57
N ALA A 95 -17.11 -7.58 -1.38
CA ALA A 95 -15.79 -7.11 -0.98
C ALA A 95 -15.89 -6.04 0.12
N VAL A 96 -16.83 -5.10 0.00
CA VAL A 96 -17.08 -4.08 1.02
C VAL A 96 -17.50 -4.72 2.35
N ALA A 97 -18.43 -5.67 2.32
CA ALA A 97 -18.87 -6.36 3.52
C ALA A 97 -17.73 -7.13 4.20
N ALA A 98 -16.91 -7.85 3.41
CA ALA A 98 -15.75 -8.58 3.93
C ALA A 98 -14.71 -7.63 4.58
N ILE A 99 -14.37 -6.53 3.91
CA ILE A 99 -13.38 -5.56 4.41
C ILE A 99 -13.86 -4.89 5.71
N THR A 100 -15.09 -4.40 5.73
CA THR A 100 -15.64 -3.70 6.91
C THR A 100 -15.84 -4.63 8.10
N ALA A 101 -16.20 -5.90 7.87
CA ALA A 101 -16.30 -6.92 8.92
C ALA A 101 -14.93 -7.32 9.49
N ALA A 102 -13.87 -7.31 8.68
CA ALA A 102 -12.50 -7.58 9.13
C ALA A 102 -11.87 -6.40 9.89
N GLY A 103 -12.41 -5.19 9.74
CA GLY A 103 -11.86 -3.96 10.33
C GLY A 103 -11.52 -4.05 11.82
N PRO A 104 -12.44 -4.49 12.70
CA PRO A 104 -12.16 -4.61 14.13
C PRO A 104 -10.97 -5.54 14.44
N ALA A 105 -10.97 -6.75 13.86
CA ALA A 105 -9.88 -7.71 14.05
C ALA A 105 -8.54 -7.17 13.50
N ALA A 106 -8.56 -6.38 12.43
CA ALA A 106 -7.37 -5.73 11.91
C ALA A 106 -6.80 -4.68 12.88
N ILE A 107 -7.65 -3.91 13.56
CA ILE A 107 -7.20 -2.96 14.60
C ILE A 107 -6.58 -3.69 15.79
N ASP A 108 -7.20 -4.78 16.23
CA ASP A 108 -6.67 -5.61 17.31
C ASP A 108 -5.29 -6.19 16.93
N TRP A 109 -5.19 -6.80 15.74
CA TRP A 109 -3.93 -7.34 15.23
C TRP A 109 -2.85 -6.25 15.10
N LEU A 110 -3.16 -5.08 14.55
CA LEU A 110 -2.21 -3.96 14.47
C LEU A 110 -1.73 -3.53 15.87
N THR A 111 -2.63 -3.54 16.86
CA THR A 111 -2.29 -3.24 18.26
C THR A 111 -1.34 -4.29 18.83
N GLU A 112 -1.60 -5.58 18.57
CA GLU A 112 -0.73 -6.70 18.98
C GLU A 112 0.67 -6.60 18.37
N GLN A 113 0.77 -6.15 17.11
CA GLN A 113 2.05 -5.88 16.44
C GLN A 113 2.75 -4.59 16.94
N GLY A 114 2.12 -3.86 17.88
CA GLY A 114 2.73 -2.73 18.57
C GLY A 114 2.33 -1.35 18.03
N ALA A 115 1.25 -1.24 17.26
CA ALA A 115 0.61 0.04 16.96
C ALA A 115 -0.05 0.63 18.21
N ARG A 116 0.08 1.94 18.38
CA ARG A 116 -0.40 2.68 19.55
C ARG A 116 -1.46 3.67 19.14
N PHE A 117 -2.71 3.32 19.36
CA PHE A 117 -3.86 4.19 19.09
C PHE A 117 -4.23 5.04 20.31
N ASP A 118 -4.82 6.20 20.04
CA ASP A 118 -5.27 7.13 21.06
C ASP A 118 -6.41 6.53 21.88
N ARG A 119 -6.35 6.78 23.18
CA ARG A 119 -7.36 6.33 24.14
C ARG A 119 -7.91 7.49 24.94
N ASP A 120 -9.16 7.40 25.33
CA ASP A 120 -9.79 8.36 26.22
C ASP A 120 -9.40 8.11 27.70
N VAL A 121 -9.96 8.93 28.60
CA VAL A 121 -9.71 8.83 30.05
C VAL A 121 -10.18 7.51 30.68
N THR A 122 -11.06 6.77 30.00
CA THR A 122 -11.55 5.45 30.44
C THR A 122 -10.66 4.31 29.93
N GLY A 123 -9.71 4.61 29.03
CA GLY A 123 -8.88 3.62 28.35
C GLY A 123 -9.50 3.04 27.08
N SER A 124 -10.70 3.50 26.68
CA SER A 124 -11.35 3.11 25.43
C SER A 124 -10.69 3.82 24.24
N LEU A 125 -10.78 3.26 23.03
CA LEU A 125 -10.27 3.93 21.83
C LEU A 125 -10.97 5.28 21.65
N LYS A 126 -10.20 6.33 21.40
CA LYS A 126 -10.73 7.62 20.99
C LYS A 126 -11.08 7.53 19.50
N LEU A 127 -12.36 7.67 19.17
CA LEU A 127 -12.86 7.50 17.80
C LEU A 127 -13.24 8.85 17.15
N GLY A 128 -12.67 9.10 15.97
CA GLY A 128 -13.00 10.23 15.12
C GLY A 128 -14.22 9.97 14.22
N LEU A 129 -14.70 11.05 13.60
CA LEU A 129 -15.73 11.03 12.55
C LEU A 129 -15.18 11.75 11.32
N GLU A 130 -15.21 11.08 10.18
CA GLU A 130 -14.85 11.66 8.87
C GLU A 130 -16.07 11.58 7.94
N GLY A 131 -15.98 12.24 6.77
CA GLY A 131 -17.07 12.31 5.82
C GLY A 131 -17.61 10.94 5.39
N ALA A 132 -18.88 10.95 5.01
CA ALA A 132 -19.66 9.77 4.61
C ALA A 132 -19.88 8.69 5.69
N HIS A 133 -19.29 8.83 6.89
CA HIS A 133 -19.59 7.92 7.99
C HIS A 133 -20.77 8.41 8.84
N SER A 134 -21.63 7.48 9.23
CA SER A 134 -22.78 7.72 10.12
C SER A 134 -22.46 7.49 11.60
N ARG A 135 -21.28 6.94 11.93
CA ARG A 135 -20.80 6.67 13.28
C ARG A 135 -19.33 7.05 13.45
N ARG A 136 -18.94 7.35 14.69
CA ARG A 136 -17.53 7.56 15.07
C ARG A 136 -16.81 6.23 15.03
N ARG A 137 -15.93 6.06 14.04
CA ARG A 137 -15.24 4.79 13.78
C ARG A 137 -13.82 4.95 13.26
N ILE A 138 -13.30 6.17 13.24
CA ILE A 138 -11.94 6.42 12.78
C ILE A 138 -10.99 6.23 13.96
N VAL A 139 -10.24 5.14 13.95
CA VAL A 139 -9.19 4.86 14.93
C VAL A 139 -7.92 5.61 14.51
N HIS A 140 -7.34 6.39 15.41
CA HIS A 140 -6.23 7.29 15.09
C HIS A 140 -5.12 7.28 16.16
N ALA A 141 -3.96 7.85 15.82
CA ALA A 141 -2.83 8.07 16.71
C ALA A 141 -2.28 9.49 16.51
N GLY A 142 -2.73 10.44 17.33
CA GLY A 142 -2.49 11.86 17.13
C GLY A 142 -2.99 12.34 15.76
N ASP A 143 -2.17 13.15 15.10
CA ASP A 143 -2.35 13.65 13.73
C ASP A 143 -1.51 12.87 12.69
N ALA A 144 -0.92 11.74 13.07
CA ALA A 144 0.07 11.01 12.27
C ALA A 144 -0.15 9.49 12.33
N THR A 145 -1.40 9.05 12.20
CA THR A 145 -1.77 7.62 12.30
C THR A 145 -0.96 6.76 11.34
N GLY A 146 -0.74 7.22 10.11
CA GLY A 146 0.05 6.51 9.11
C GLY A 146 1.51 6.30 9.48
N ALA A 147 2.14 7.30 10.12
CA ALA A 147 3.51 7.19 10.60
C ALA A 147 3.63 6.16 11.72
N GLU A 148 2.65 6.13 12.64
CA GLU A 148 2.60 5.14 13.71
C GLU A 148 2.42 3.71 13.19
N LEU A 149 1.51 3.50 12.23
CA LEU A 149 1.30 2.20 11.59
C LEU A 149 2.55 1.72 10.84
N LEU A 150 3.18 2.61 10.08
CA LEU A 150 4.43 2.28 9.37
C LEU A 150 5.53 1.90 10.35
N ARG A 151 5.70 2.67 11.44
CA ARG A 151 6.68 2.38 12.50
C ARG A 151 6.43 1.00 13.11
N ALA A 152 5.20 0.71 13.52
CA ALA A 152 4.83 -0.56 14.14
C ALA A 152 5.09 -1.74 13.20
N MET A 153 4.59 -1.69 11.96
CA MET A 153 4.75 -2.79 11.01
C MET A 153 6.18 -3.00 10.56
N LEU A 154 6.96 -1.92 10.36
CA LEU A 154 8.37 -2.04 10.03
C LEU A 154 9.14 -2.69 11.19
N THR A 155 8.83 -2.29 12.43
CA THR A 155 9.42 -2.92 13.63
C THR A 155 9.06 -4.40 13.68
N ALA A 156 7.79 -4.77 13.50
CA ALA A 156 7.35 -6.16 13.50
C ALA A 156 8.06 -6.99 12.42
N ALA A 157 8.14 -6.48 11.19
CA ALA A 157 8.81 -7.13 10.08
C ALA A 157 10.32 -7.34 10.36
N GLN A 158 11.00 -6.34 10.94
CA GLN A 158 12.42 -6.44 11.31
C GLN A 158 12.69 -7.52 12.40
N HIS A 159 11.71 -7.79 13.26
CA HIS A 159 11.81 -8.82 14.30
C HIS A 159 11.31 -10.20 13.84
N THR A 160 10.82 -10.32 12.60
CA THR A 160 10.28 -11.56 12.06
C THR A 160 11.36 -12.29 11.26
N ALA A 161 11.85 -13.41 11.77
CA ALA A 161 13.01 -14.12 11.20
C ALA A 161 12.82 -14.62 9.75
N SER A 162 11.58 -14.86 9.33
CA SER A 162 11.25 -15.31 7.96
C SER A 162 11.13 -14.15 6.96
N VAL A 163 11.25 -12.90 7.39
CA VAL A 163 11.10 -11.72 6.51
C VAL A 163 12.48 -11.16 6.15
N SER A 164 12.76 -11.08 4.85
CA SER A 164 13.93 -10.39 4.32
C SER A 164 13.54 -9.04 3.74
N LEU A 165 14.06 -7.94 4.29
CA LEU A 165 13.77 -6.57 3.83
C LEU A 165 14.92 -6.06 2.97
N TRP A 166 14.65 -5.68 1.71
CA TRP A 166 15.65 -5.15 0.79
C TRP A 166 15.33 -3.70 0.42
N GLU A 167 16.28 -2.81 0.73
CA GLU A 167 16.24 -1.39 0.35
C GLU A 167 16.93 -1.14 -0.98
N TYR A 168 16.55 -0.04 -1.65
CA TYR A 168 17.12 0.36 -2.94
C TYR A 168 17.04 -0.75 -4.00
N ALA A 169 16.02 -1.61 -3.90
CA ALA A 169 15.76 -2.77 -4.72
C ALA A 169 14.57 -2.49 -5.64
N LEU A 170 14.86 -1.93 -6.81
CA LEU A 170 13.85 -1.50 -7.77
C LEU A 170 13.51 -2.63 -8.74
N VAL A 171 12.29 -3.15 -8.64
CA VAL A 171 11.77 -4.11 -9.62
C VAL A 171 11.54 -3.43 -10.97
N THR A 172 12.05 -4.06 -12.01
CA THR A 172 12.00 -3.55 -13.39
C THR A 172 11.10 -4.39 -14.29
N GLU A 173 10.92 -5.66 -13.95
CA GLU A 173 10.16 -6.63 -14.73
C GLU A 173 9.62 -7.72 -13.80
N ILE A 174 8.40 -8.19 -14.08
CA ILE A 174 7.87 -9.45 -13.54
C ILE A 174 8.07 -10.48 -14.65
N LEU A 175 8.79 -11.54 -14.33
CA LEU A 175 9.08 -12.63 -15.26
C LEU A 175 7.92 -13.61 -15.26
N THR A 176 7.53 -14.04 -16.46
CA THR A 176 6.41 -14.96 -16.67
C THR A 176 6.76 -16.01 -17.72
N ASP A 177 6.10 -17.16 -17.64
CA ASP A 177 6.09 -18.20 -18.68
C ASP A 177 4.64 -18.66 -18.96
N ALA A 178 4.47 -19.84 -19.55
CA ALA A 178 3.15 -20.39 -19.86
C ALA A 178 2.34 -20.78 -18.61
N ASP A 179 3.01 -21.05 -17.48
CA ASP A 179 2.41 -21.54 -16.25
C ASP A 179 2.18 -20.42 -15.22
N GLY A 180 2.81 -19.26 -15.41
CA GLY A 180 2.52 -18.03 -14.65
C GLY A 180 3.76 -17.21 -14.34
N VAL A 181 3.80 -16.64 -13.13
CA VAL A 181 4.95 -15.86 -12.65
C VAL A 181 6.11 -16.79 -12.30
N THR A 182 7.32 -16.45 -12.73
CA THR A 182 8.55 -17.22 -12.48
C THR A 182 9.60 -16.44 -11.68
N GLY A 183 9.43 -15.13 -11.54
CA GLY A 183 10.29 -14.29 -10.73
C GLY A 183 10.17 -12.81 -11.05
N VAL A 184 11.18 -12.05 -10.64
CA VAL A 184 11.29 -10.61 -10.91
C VAL A 184 12.73 -10.21 -11.22
N LEU A 185 12.92 -9.21 -12.08
CA LEU A 185 14.21 -8.55 -12.28
C LEU A 185 14.32 -7.33 -11.38
N VAL A 186 15.29 -7.35 -10.47
CA VAL A 186 15.52 -6.33 -9.45
C VAL A 186 16.84 -5.63 -9.73
N ARG A 187 16.79 -4.31 -9.91
CA ARG A 187 17.98 -3.46 -9.92
C ARG A 187 18.31 -3.06 -8.49
N THR A 188 19.51 -3.38 -8.05
CA THR A 188 20.08 -2.96 -6.76
C THR A 188 21.29 -2.05 -6.98
N PRO A 189 21.88 -1.46 -5.93
CA PRO A 189 23.13 -0.72 -6.05
C PRO A 189 24.32 -1.56 -6.55
N THR A 190 24.25 -2.89 -6.41
CA THR A 190 25.34 -3.82 -6.77
C THR A 190 25.16 -4.46 -8.15
N GLY A 191 23.99 -4.32 -8.79
CA GLY A 191 23.75 -4.83 -10.13
C GLY A 191 22.31 -5.27 -10.36
N MET A 192 22.11 -6.11 -11.37
CA MET A 192 20.82 -6.73 -11.66
C MET A 192 20.76 -8.10 -10.99
N ILE A 193 19.63 -8.40 -10.36
CA ILE A 193 19.32 -9.68 -9.73
C ILE A 193 18.04 -10.23 -10.35
N GLU A 194 18.07 -11.51 -10.74
CA GLU A 194 16.88 -12.30 -11.01
C GLU A 194 16.48 -13.01 -9.73
N LEU A 195 15.35 -12.62 -9.15
CA LEU A 195 14.81 -13.23 -7.94
C LEU A 195 13.67 -14.17 -8.33
N ARG A 196 13.93 -15.47 -8.29
CA ARG A 196 13.00 -16.52 -8.73
C ARG A 196 11.96 -16.82 -7.66
N THR A 197 10.71 -16.85 -8.09
CA THR A 197 9.55 -17.18 -7.25
C THR A 197 8.33 -17.43 -8.13
N ALA A 198 7.43 -18.29 -7.68
CA ALA A 198 6.11 -18.44 -8.30
C ALA A 198 5.08 -17.43 -7.78
N GLN A 199 5.44 -16.59 -6.80
CA GLN A 199 4.51 -15.79 -6.02
C GLN A 199 5.01 -14.35 -5.89
N VAL A 200 4.32 -13.42 -6.53
CA VAL A 200 4.60 -11.98 -6.45
C VAL A 200 3.38 -11.24 -5.91
N LEU A 201 3.58 -10.45 -4.86
CA LEU A 201 2.57 -9.55 -4.30
C LEU A 201 2.93 -8.11 -4.62
N LEU A 202 2.03 -7.38 -5.28
CA LEU A 202 2.21 -5.95 -5.57
C LEU A 202 1.56 -5.10 -4.48
N ALA A 203 2.37 -4.40 -3.70
CA ALA A 203 1.98 -3.45 -2.66
C ALA A 203 2.59 -2.06 -2.92
N THR A 204 2.59 -1.62 -4.18
CA THR A 204 3.42 -0.51 -4.69
C THR A 204 2.84 0.89 -4.51
N GLY A 205 1.68 1.03 -3.87
CA GLY A 205 0.96 2.30 -3.79
C GLY A 205 0.27 2.69 -5.11
N GLY A 206 -0.14 3.96 -5.20
CA GLY A 206 -1.04 4.47 -6.25
C GLY A 206 -0.37 5.28 -7.36
N ILE A 207 -1.18 6.12 -8.01
CA ILE A 207 -0.83 6.94 -9.17
C ILE A 207 -0.86 8.45 -8.90
N GLY A 208 -1.08 8.86 -7.65
CA GLY A 208 -1.27 10.28 -7.30
C GLY A 208 -0.10 11.19 -7.69
N GLY A 209 1.12 10.66 -7.76
CA GLY A 209 2.32 11.39 -8.18
C GLY A 209 2.43 11.64 -9.69
N LEU A 210 1.44 11.24 -10.48
CA LEU A 210 1.32 11.59 -11.90
C LEU A 210 0.65 12.95 -12.12
N PHE A 211 -0.06 13.48 -11.11
CA PHE A 211 -0.79 14.73 -11.20
C PHE A 211 0.09 15.91 -10.76
N GLU A 212 -0.03 17.03 -11.47
CA GLU A 212 0.72 18.26 -11.18
C GLU A 212 0.47 18.78 -9.76
N HIS A 213 -0.79 18.69 -9.29
CA HIS A 213 -1.18 19.01 -7.94
C HIS A 213 -1.55 17.73 -7.19
N THR A 214 -0.73 17.36 -6.21
CA THR A 214 -0.89 16.10 -5.50
C THR A 214 -0.51 16.22 -4.03
N THR A 215 -1.19 15.45 -3.18
CA THR A 215 -0.82 15.24 -1.77
C THR A 215 0.02 13.98 -1.57
N ASN A 216 0.26 13.22 -2.64
CA ASN A 216 0.99 11.96 -2.59
C ASN A 216 2.50 12.19 -2.77
N PRO A 217 3.35 11.28 -2.28
CA PRO A 217 4.75 11.26 -2.67
C PRO A 217 4.88 11.21 -4.19
N LEU A 218 5.79 12.03 -4.73
CA LEU A 218 6.05 12.08 -6.19
C LEU A 218 6.54 10.74 -6.75
N SER A 219 6.98 9.82 -5.90
CA SER A 219 7.32 8.44 -6.25
C SER A 219 6.11 7.56 -6.62
N SER A 220 4.90 7.93 -6.20
CA SER A 220 3.66 7.15 -6.41
C SER A 220 3.13 7.30 -7.84
N ARG A 221 3.78 6.65 -8.80
CA ARG A 221 3.55 6.84 -10.25
C ARG A 221 2.97 5.59 -10.94
N GLY A 222 2.38 4.66 -10.19
CA GLY A 222 1.77 3.46 -10.76
C GLY A 222 2.78 2.45 -11.33
N GLN A 223 4.00 2.39 -10.81
CA GLN A 223 5.02 1.45 -11.30
C GLN A 223 4.54 0.00 -11.19
N GLY A 224 3.87 -0.39 -10.10
CA GLY A 224 3.31 -1.73 -9.95
C GLY A 224 2.16 -2.02 -10.92
N LEU A 225 1.31 -1.03 -11.22
CA LEU A 225 0.27 -1.19 -12.26
C LEU A 225 0.91 -1.43 -13.63
N ALA A 226 1.98 -0.69 -13.96
CA ALA A 226 2.72 -0.89 -15.20
C ALA A 226 3.40 -2.26 -15.26
N LEU A 227 3.97 -2.73 -14.14
CA LEU A 227 4.55 -4.08 -14.03
C LEU A 227 3.48 -5.16 -14.24
N ALA A 228 2.35 -5.06 -13.55
CA ALA A 228 1.23 -5.99 -13.65
C ALA A 228 0.70 -6.06 -15.08
N TYR A 229 0.45 -4.91 -15.70
CA TYR A 229 -0.05 -4.83 -17.08
C TYR A 229 0.91 -5.46 -18.08
N ARG A 230 2.23 -5.22 -17.94
CA ARG A 230 3.26 -5.85 -18.79
C ARG A 230 3.36 -7.35 -18.58
N ALA A 231 3.03 -7.83 -17.39
CA ALA A 231 2.92 -9.26 -17.07
C ALA A 231 1.58 -9.88 -17.52
N GLY A 232 0.71 -9.13 -18.20
CA GLY A 232 -0.56 -9.62 -18.75
C GLY A 232 -1.78 -9.45 -17.85
N ALA A 233 -1.65 -8.78 -16.70
CA ALA A 233 -2.80 -8.48 -15.84
C ALA A 233 -3.74 -7.45 -16.49
N THR A 234 -5.04 -7.61 -16.26
CA THR A 234 -6.03 -6.59 -16.60
C THR A 234 -6.09 -5.56 -15.48
N LEU A 235 -6.01 -4.28 -15.84
CA LEU A 235 -6.24 -3.18 -14.91
C LEU A 235 -7.71 -2.74 -15.01
N ARG A 236 -8.27 -2.27 -13.89
CA ARG A 236 -9.68 -1.86 -13.78
C ARG A 236 -9.76 -0.50 -13.07
N ASP A 237 -10.76 0.29 -13.47
CA ASP A 237 -11.17 1.56 -12.85
C ASP A 237 -10.01 2.57 -12.66
N ILE A 238 -9.04 2.57 -13.58
CA ILE A 238 -7.84 3.43 -13.52
C ILE A 238 -8.18 4.92 -13.70
N GLU A 239 -9.35 5.23 -14.22
CA GLU A 239 -9.93 6.57 -14.33
C GLU A 239 -10.48 7.10 -13.00
N MET A 240 -10.69 6.24 -12.00
CA MET A 240 -11.28 6.62 -10.71
C MET A 240 -10.21 7.22 -9.79
N VAL A 241 -9.96 8.53 -9.97
CA VAL A 241 -8.97 9.29 -9.19
C VAL A 241 -9.68 10.21 -8.20
N GLN A 242 -9.37 10.06 -6.92
CA GLN A 242 -9.87 10.93 -5.86
C GLN A 242 -8.96 12.16 -5.70
N PHE A 243 -9.57 13.34 -5.75
CA PHE A 243 -8.92 14.61 -5.39
C PHE A 243 -9.41 15.02 -4.00
N HIS A 244 -8.48 15.12 -3.05
CA HIS A 244 -8.83 15.54 -1.70
C HIS A 244 -9.27 17.02 -1.71
N PRO A 245 -10.41 17.39 -1.09
CA PRO A 245 -10.96 18.74 -1.21
C PRO A 245 -10.12 19.83 -0.51
N THR A 246 -9.26 19.44 0.43
CA THR A 246 -8.50 20.36 1.31
C THR A 246 -6.98 20.16 1.22
N ALA A 247 -6.45 20.07 0.01
CA ALA A 247 -5.00 20.23 -0.23
C ALA A 247 -4.62 21.72 -0.10
N LEU A 248 -3.53 22.03 0.60
CA LEU A 248 -3.13 23.40 0.92
C LEU A 248 -2.21 23.97 -0.18
N ASP A 249 -2.68 25.00 -0.89
CA ASP A 249 -1.89 25.72 -1.89
C ASP A 249 -1.04 26.82 -1.25
N VAL A 250 0.19 26.46 -0.87
CA VAL A 250 1.18 27.34 -0.22
C VAL A 250 2.54 27.31 -0.92
N GLY A 251 2.58 26.88 -2.19
CA GLY A 251 3.83 26.77 -2.96
C GLY A 251 4.77 25.64 -2.51
N ILE A 252 4.24 24.63 -1.80
CA ILE A 252 4.96 23.41 -1.41
C ILE A 252 4.48 22.26 -2.29
N ASP A 253 5.41 21.43 -2.77
CA ASP A 253 5.16 20.26 -3.62
C ASP A 253 5.88 19.01 -3.06
N PRO A 254 5.17 17.90 -2.77
CA PRO A 254 3.72 17.71 -2.79
C PRO A 254 2.95 18.65 -1.86
N MET A 255 1.70 18.95 -2.22
CA MET A 255 0.81 19.82 -1.46
C MET A 255 0.54 19.24 -0.07
N PRO A 256 0.73 20.00 1.02
CA PRO A 256 0.35 19.55 2.35
C PRO A 256 -1.15 19.25 2.42
N LEU A 257 -1.49 18.12 3.01
CA LEU A 257 -2.88 17.73 3.25
C LEU A 257 -3.38 18.35 4.56
N VAL A 258 -4.55 18.99 4.53
CA VAL A 258 -5.34 19.28 5.74
C VAL A 258 -6.36 18.16 5.91
N SER A 259 -6.20 17.37 6.97
CA SER A 259 -7.05 16.20 7.26
C SER A 259 -8.55 16.53 7.26
N GLU A 260 -9.35 15.61 6.74
CA GLU A 260 -10.81 15.68 6.80
C GLU A 260 -11.34 15.71 8.25
N ALA A 261 -10.58 15.20 9.21
CA ALA A 261 -10.91 15.29 10.63
C ALA A 261 -11.20 16.73 11.09
N VAL A 262 -10.57 17.75 10.48
CA VAL A 262 -10.83 19.17 10.78
C VAL A 262 -12.26 19.60 10.43
N ARG A 263 -12.93 18.91 9.49
CA ARG A 263 -14.34 19.16 9.13
C ARG A 263 -15.33 18.37 9.98
N GLY A 264 -14.88 17.29 10.62
CA GLY A 264 -15.71 16.35 11.38
C GLY A 264 -15.79 16.64 12.89
N GLU A 265 -14.97 17.57 13.39
CA GLU A 265 -15.05 18.12 14.76
C GLU A 265 -16.10 19.24 14.90
#